data_AF-K2F981-F1
#
_entry.id   AF-K2F981-F1
#
_cell.length_a   1.000
_cell.length_b   1.000
_cell.length_c   1.000
_cell.angle_alpha   90.00
_cell.angle_beta   90.00
_cell.angle_gamma   90.00
#
_symmetry.space_group_name_H-M   'P 1'
#
loop_
_entity.id
_entity.type
_entity.pdbx_description
1 polymer ?
#
loop_
_entity_poly.entity_id
_entity_poly.type
_entity_poly.pdbx_seq_one_letter_code
_entity_poly.pdbx_strand_id
1 'polypeptide(L)' 'YLVEGGNAGLTKGGTGDILAGLTTALSANNSALNSAVIASILLKKTGEKLFQSKGYWYNVGNIIEMIPEVLKENINI' A
#
# COMPACT_ATOMS: atom_id res chain seq x y z
N TYR A 1 8.49 -1.77 14.57
CA TYR A 1 7.19 -2.22 14.04
C TYR A 1 7.47 -3.19 12.92
N LEU A 2 7.04 -4.43 13.08
CA LEU A 2 6.98 -5.37 11.97
C LEU A 2 5.61 -5.20 11.32
N VAL A 3 5.58 -4.82 10.05
CA VAL A 3 4.33 -4.80 9.28
C VAL A 3 4.27 -6.09 8.50
N GLU A 4 3.38 -7.00 8.87
CA GLU A 4 3.19 -8.28 8.20
C GLU A 4 2.36 -8.14 6.91
N GLY A 5 2.29 -9.21 6.12
CA GLY A 5 1.50 -9.24 4.89
C GLY A 5 2.22 -8.69 3.65
N GLY A 6 1.43 -8.52 2.60
CA GLY A 6 1.90 -8.31 1.23
C GLY A 6 2.22 -9.63 0.52
N ASN A 7 2.65 -9.54 -0.73
CA ASN A 7 3.03 -10.73 -1.51
C ASN A 7 4.07 -10.38 -2.58
N ALA A 8 4.59 -11.42 -3.26
CA ALA A 8 5.62 -11.29 -4.30
C ALA A 8 5.18 -10.42 -5.50
N GLY A 9 3.89 -10.15 -5.69
CA GLY A 9 3.42 -9.22 -6.72
C GLY A 9 3.86 -7.77 -6.48
N LEU A 10 4.31 -7.43 -5.27
CA LEU A 10 4.89 -6.12 -4.94
C LEU A 10 6.38 -6.01 -5.31
N THR A 11 7.06 -7.08 -5.73
CA THR A 11 8.45 -7.00 -6.19
C THR A 11 8.52 -6.50 -7.63
N LYS A 12 8.10 -5.24 -7.85
CA LYS A 12 8.08 -4.56 -9.13
C LYS A 12 8.83 -3.23 -9.03
N GLY A 13 9.45 -2.81 -10.12
CA GLY A 13 10.00 -1.45 -10.20
C GLY A 13 8.88 -0.44 -10.01
N GLY A 14 9.08 0.56 -9.14
CA GLY A 14 8.09 1.60 -8.81
C GLY A 14 7.31 1.40 -7.50
N THR A 15 7.33 0.19 -6.91
CA THR A 15 6.63 -0.06 -5.63
C THR A 15 7.23 0.75 -4.46
N GLY A 16 8.55 1.00 -4.49
CA GLY A 16 9.21 1.88 -3.53
C GLY A 16 8.78 3.34 -3.64
N ASP A 17 8.56 3.84 -4.85
CA ASP A 17 8.10 5.21 -5.11
C ASP A 17 6.68 5.41 -4.57
N ILE A 18 5.80 4.40 -4.75
CA ILE A 18 4.47 4.39 -4.15
C ILE A 18 4.56 4.47 -2.63
N LEU A 19 5.40 3.65 -1.99
CA LEU A 19 5.57 3.66 -0.54
C LEU A 19 6.07 5.03 -0.03
N ALA A 20 7.04 5.63 -0.73
CA ALA A 20 7.56 6.96 -0.40
C ALA A 20 6.49 8.04 -0.55
N GLY A 21 5.70 8.01 -1.62
CA GLY A 21 4.58 8.94 -1.85
C GLY A 21 3.50 8.83 -0.77
N LEU A 22 3.08 7.59 -0.45
CA LEU A 22 2.11 7.34 0.64
C LEU A 22 2.63 7.83 1.99
N THR A 23 3.88 7.51 2.32
CA THR A 23 4.50 7.92 3.59
C THR A 23 4.56 9.45 3.69
N THR A 24 4.95 10.11 2.60
CA THR A 24 5.04 11.57 2.53
C THR A 24 3.66 12.21 2.69
N ALA A 25 2.65 11.74 1.94
CA ALA A 25 1.28 12.24 2.03
C ALA A 25 0.70 12.10 3.45
N LEU A 26 0.90 10.95 4.09
CA LEU A 26 0.41 10.71 5.45
C LEU A 26 1.14 11.56 6.50
N SER A 27 2.41 11.90 6.28
CA SER A 27 3.18 12.76 7.18
C SER A 27 2.66 14.19 7.28
N ALA A 28 1.78 14.63 6.37
CA ALA A 28 1.14 15.93 6.45
C ALA A 28 0.29 16.12 7.73
N ASN A 29 -0.25 15.03 8.29
CA ASN A 29 -1.14 15.08 9.46
C ASN A 29 -0.77 14.06 10.56
N ASN A 30 0.32 13.31 10.39
CA ASN A 30 0.70 12.21 11.30
C ASN A 30 2.19 12.26 11.64
N SER A 31 2.56 11.64 12.77
CA SER A 31 3.97 11.43 13.10
C SER A 31 4.67 10.58 12.03
N ALA A 32 5.96 10.81 11.80
CA ALA A 32 6.73 10.08 10.78
C ALA A 32 6.63 8.55 10.93
N LEU A 33 6.64 8.07 12.18
CA LEU A 33 6.51 6.66 12.50
C LEU A 33 5.13 6.10 12.10
N ASN A 34 4.05 6.80 12.47
CA ASN A 34 2.69 6.37 12.11
C ASN A 34 2.50 6.40 10.59
N SER A 35 3.02 7.43 9.90
CA SER A 35 2.96 7.53 8.45
C SER A 35 3.64 6.36 7.75
N ALA A 36 4.85 5.99 8.19
CA ALA A 36 5.59 4.87 7.61
C ALA A 36 4.87 3.53 7.85
N VAL A 37 4.31 3.32 9.04
CA VAL A 37 3.57 2.10 9.39
C VAL A 37 2.28 2.01 8.57
N ILE A 38 1.47 3.07 8.53
CA ILE A 38 0.20 3.10 7.81
C ILE A 38 0.43 2.96 6.30
N ALA A 39 1.42 3.65 5.72
CA ALA A 39 1.78 3.51 4.32
C ALA A 39 2.17 2.07 3.97
N SER A 40 2.95 1.42 4.83
CA SER A 40 3.35 0.02 4.66
C SER A 40 2.16 -0.93 4.73
N ILE A 41 1.24 -0.73 5.69
CA ILE A 41 0.02 -1.53 5.82
C ILE A 41 -0.84 -1.37 4.56
N LEU A 42 -1.05 -0.14 4.12
CA LEU A 42 -1.89 0.18 2.96
C LEU A 42 -1.35 -0.50 1.70
N LEU A 43 -0.06 -0.33 1.40
CA LEU A 43 0.56 -0.92 0.22
C LEU A 43 0.49 -2.46 0.22
N LYS A 44 0.70 -3.07 1.39
CA LYS A 44 0.65 -4.53 1.55
C LYS A 44 -0.76 -5.09 1.35
N LYS A 45 -1.76 -4.47 1.98
CA LYS A 45 -3.17 -4.81 1.80
C LYS A 45 -3.63 -4.64 0.34
N THR A 46 -3.15 -3.59 -0.33
CA THR A 46 -3.39 -3.41 -1.77
C THR A 46 -2.82 -4.57 -2.60
N GLY A 47 -1.60 -5.01 -2.31
CA GLY A 47 -1.02 -6.18 -2.95
C GLY A 47 -1.84 -7.45 -2.72
N GLU A 48 -2.30 -7.70 -1.50
CA GLU A 48 -3.13 -8.87 -1.13
C GLU A 48 -4.48 -8.86 -1.86
N LYS A 49 -5.14 -7.70 -1.92
CA LYS A 49 -6.42 -7.56 -2.61
C LYS A 49 -6.29 -7.73 -4.12
N LEU A 50 -5.24 -7.16 -4.73
CA LEU A 50 -4.96 -7.38 -6.15
C LEU A 50 -4.63 -8.84 -6.45
N PHE A 51 -3.96 -9.53 -5.53
CA PHE A 51 -3.65 -10.94 -5.68
C PHE A 51 -4.90 -11.81 -5.79
N GLN A 52 -5.96 -11.50 -5.05
CA GLN A 52 -7.23 -12.24 -5.11
C GLN A 52 -7.88 -12.20 -6.50
N SER A 53 -7.70 -11.12 -7.27
CA SER A 53 -8.33 -10.94 -8.58
C SER A 53 -7.39 -11.19 -9.76
N LYS A 54 -6.08 -10.90 -9.61
CA LYS A 54 -5.09 -10.93 -10.70
C LYS A 54 -3.91 -11.87 -10.44
N GLY A 55 -3.88 -12.57 -9.31
CA GLY A 55 -2.69 -13.30 -8.87
C GLY A 55 -1.47 -12.38 -8.83
N TYR A 56 -0.32 -12.82 -9.36
CA TYR A 56 0.89 -11.98 -9.45
C TYR A 56 0.95 -11.06 -10.69
N TRP A 57 -0.11 -11.04 -11.51
CA TRP A 57 -0.15 -10.37 -12.81
C TRP A 57 -0.74 -8.95 -12.75
N TYR A 58 -0.44 -8.21 -11.69
CA TYR A 58 -0.75 -6.77 -11.59
C TYR A 58 0.54 -5.94 -11.70
N ASN A 59 0.39 -4.69 -12.16
CA ASN A 59 1.48 -3.73 -12.29
C ASN A 59 1.31 -2.54 -11.35
N VAL A 60 2.27 -1.62 -11.35
CA VAL A 60 2.26 -0.41 -10.52
C VAL A 60 1.03 0.47 -10.75
N GLY A 61 0.53 0.57 -11.98
CA GLY A 61 -0.71 1.29 -12.29
C GLY A 61 -1.90 0.71 -11.54
N ASN A 62 -2.03 -0.62 -11.53
CA ASN A 62 -3.11 -1.28 -10.78
C ASN A 62 -2.99 -1.09 -9.26
N ILE A 63 -1.77 -1.03 -8.72
CA ILE A 63 -1.54 -0.72 -7.30
C ILE A 63 -2.08 0.68 -6.98
N ILE A 64 -1.70 1.68 -7.79
CA ILE A 64 -2.12 3.07 -7.62
C ILE A 64 -3.65 3.21 -7.70
N GLU A 65 -4.28 2.56 -8.68
CA GLU A 65 -5.74 2.57 -8.85
C GLU A 65 -6.50 1.92 -7.67
N MET A 66 -5.92 0.90 -7.04
CA MET A 66 -6.55 0.14 -5.95
C MET A 66 -6.34 0.78 -4.56
N ILE A 67 -5.31 1.61 -4.38
CA ILE A 67 -4.99 2.27 -3.10
C ILE A 67 -6.19 3.00 -2.48
N PRO A 68 -6.95 3.86 -3.21
CA PRO A 68 -8.08 4.58 -2.65
C PRO A 68 -9.20 3.65 -2.13
N GLU A 69 -9.43 2.54 -2.81
CA GLU A 69 -10.43 1.54 -2.41
C GLU A 69 -10.04 0.86 -1.10
N VAL A 70 -8.80 0.36 -1.02
CA VAL A 70 -8.27 -0.26 0.21
C VAL A 70 -8.22 0.74 1.36
N LEU A 71 -7.86 2.00 1.09
CA LEU A 71 -7.86 3.04 2.09
C LEU A 71 -9.26 3.25 2.69
N LYS A 72 -10.30 3.34 1.84
CA LYS A 72 -11.69 3.51 2.27
C LYS A 72 -12.18 2.34 3.13
N GLU A 73 -11.83 1.10 2.78
CA GLU A 73 -12.19 -0.08 3.57
C GLU A 73 -11.57 -0.08 4.97
N ASN A 74 -10.44 0.61 5.15
CA ASN A 74 -9.69 0.65 6.41
C ASN A 74 -9.90 1.97 7.20
N ILE A 75 -10.61 2.95 6.65
CA ILE A 75 -10.92 4.25 7.29
C ILE A 75 -12.26 4.24 8.04
N ASN A 76 -13.10 3.21 7.92
CA ASN A 76 -14.32 3.08 8.72
C ASN A 76 -14.02 2.65 10.17
N ILE A 77 -13.32 3.53 10.89
CA ILE A 77 -13.16 3.54 12.36
C ILE A 77 -13.93 4.75 12.89
#